data_AF-A0A812SH89-F1
#
_entry.id   AF-A0A812SH89-F1
#
_cell.length_a   1.000
_cell.length_b   1.000
_cell.length_c   1.000
_cell.angle_alpha   90.00
_cell.angle_beta   90.00
_cell.angle_gamma   90.00
#
_symmetry.space_group_name_H-M   'P 1'
#
loop_
_entity.id
_entity.type
_entity.pdbx_description
1 polymer ?
#
loop_
_entity_poly.entity_id
_entity_poly.type
_entity_poly.pdbx_seq_one_letter_code
_entity_poly.pdbx_strand_id
1 'polypeptide(L)'
;MSLASLSMRGCAGGNLYAGTLDIHGKPNGKGVLYNLDTGECDVGTYNAELKQTGAGVRFSRDREEAYALDSGKVKEKIPAMSSALDRAGLKAPPAAQHKDAIPAAFGYSEQRSEQVKA
;
A
#
# COMPACT_ATOMS: atom_id res chain seq x y z
N MET A 1 -0.24 17.58 -20.54
CA MET A 1 0.71 16.47 -20.27
C MET A 1 0.40 15.93 -18.88
N SER A 2 -0.34 14.83 -18.78
CA SER A 2 -0.71 14.22 -17.50
C SER A 2 0.22 13.04 -17.25
N LEU A 3 1.13 13.14 -16.28
CA LEU A 3 1.96 12.01 -15.87
C LEU A 3 1.06 10.96 -15.23
N ALA A 4 0.85 9.85 -15.94
CA ALA A 4 0.33 8.64 -15.36
C ALA A 4 1.35 8.15 -14.31
N SER A 5 1.06 8.39 -13.03
CA SER A 5 1.79 7.82 -11.91
C SER A 5 1.59 6.30 -11.93
N LEU A 6 2.56 5.61 -12.53
CA LEU A 6 2.62 4.16 -12.62
C LEU A 6 2.86 3.59 -11.21
N SER A 7 1.78 3.25 -10.50
CA SER A 7 1.85 2.56 -9.22
C SER A 7 2.24 1.10 -9.47
N MET A 8 3.55 0.82 -9.48
CA MET A 8 4.07 -0.54 -9.56
C MET A 8 3.93 -1.24 -8.20
N ARG A 9 3.41 -2.48 -8.25
CA ARG A 9 3.11 -3.33 -7.10
C ARG A 9 4.29 -4.26 -6.83
N GLY A 10 5.02 -4.04 -5.74
CA GLY A 10 6.07 -4.97 -5.27
C GLY A 10 5.49 -5.93 -4.24
N CYS A 11 5.53 -7.24 -4.51
CA CYS A 11 5.14 -8.29 -3.57
C CYS A 11 6.40 -8.87 -2.90
N ALA A 12 6.64 -8.54 -1.63
CA ALA A 12 7.66 -9.22 -0.83
C ALA A 12 6.98 -9.74 0.46
N GLY A 13 6.97 -11.06 0.64
CA GLY A 13 6.50 -11.72 1.87
C GLY A 13 4.98 -11.71 2.11
N GLY A 14 4.15 -11.57 1.07
CA GLY A 14 2.70 -11.50 1.21
C GLY A 14 2.16 -10.09 1.50
N ASN A 15 3.05 -9.09 1.61
CA ASN A 15 2.68 -7.69 1.71
C ASN A 15 2.76 -7.02 0.33
N LEU A 16 1.87 -6.06 0.09
CA LEU A 16 1.80 -5.32 -1.16
C LEU A 16 2.33 -3.90 -0.94
N TYR A 17 3.43 -3.55 -1.60
CA TYR A 17 3.92 -2.18 -1.62
C TYR A 17 3.42 -1.45 -2.88
N ALA A 18 2.83 -0.27 -2.68
CA ALA A 18 2.40 0.64 -3.73
C ALA A 18 3.01 2.03 -3.48
N GLY A 19 3.99 2.41 -4.29
CA GLY A 19 4.72 3.66 -4.07
C GLY A 19 5.84 3.88 -5.07
N THR A 20 6.81 4.70 -4.67
CA THR A 20 7.98 5.01 -5.49
C THR A 20 8.94 3.83 -5.47
N LEU A 21 9.26 3.29 -6.64
CA LEU A 21 10.27 2.26 -6.82
C LEU A 21 11.52 2.82 -7.51
N ASP A 22 12.67 2.24 -7.21
CA ASP A 22 13.90 2.44 -7.97
C ASP A 22 13.89 1.63 -9.29
N ILE A 23 14.94 1.80 -10.10
CA ILE A 23 15.12 1.09 -11.37
C ILE A 23 15.23 -0.43 -11.23
N HIS A 24 15.47 -0.92 -10.01
CA HIS A 24 15.55 -2.33 -9.67
C HIS A 24 14.22 -2.86 -9.12
N GLY A 25 13.17 -2.04 -9.11
CA GLY A 25 11.85 -2.41 -8.59
C GLY A 25 11.80 -2.47 -7.06
N LYS A 26 12.76 -1.87 -6.35
CA LYS A 26 12.79 -1.81 -4.88
C LYS A 26 12.16 -0.51 -4.37
N PRO A 27 11.53 -0.52 -3.19
CA PRO A 27 10.98 0.71 -2.60
C PRO A 27 12.06 1.78 -2.41
N ASN A 28 11.81 3.00 -2.86
CA ASN A 28 12.74 4.10 -2.67
C ASN A 28 11.98 5.43 -2.58
N GLY A 29 11.38 5.68 -1.41
CA GLY A 29 10.64 6.90 -1.14
C GLY A 29 9.26 6.65 -0.56
N LYS A 30 8.36 7.61 -0.79
CA LYS A 30 7.00 7.55 -0.25
C LYS A 30 6.19 6.42 -0.89
N GLY A 31 5.44 5.72 -0.07
CA GLY A 31 4.52 4.68 -0.52
C GLY A 31 3.57 4.21 0.57
N VAL A 32 2.72 3.27 0.17
CA VAL A 32 1.78 2.56 1.03
C VAL A 32 2.18 1.09 1.05
N LEU A 33 2.39 0.54 2.24
CA LEU A 33 2.60 -0.87 2.45
C LEU A 33 1.32 -1.49 3.03
N TYR A 34 0.69 -2.36 2.26
CA TYR A 34 -0.48 -3.12 2.69
C TYR A 34 -0.05 -4.44 3.30
N ASN A 35 -0.48 -4.69 4.54
CA ASN A 35 -0.41 -5.99 5.15
C ASN A 35 -1.65 -6.79 4.75
N LEU A 36 -1.50 -7.71 3.80
CA LEU A 36 -2.66 -8.41 3.24
C LEU A 36 -3.28 -9.43 4.23
N ASP A 37 -2.52 -9.86 5.25
CA ASP A 37 -3.00 -10.75 6.30
C ASP A 37 -3.91 -10.04 7.29
N THR A 38 -3.51 -8.86 7.77
CA THR A 38 -4.31 -8.10 8.75
C THR A 38 -5.28 -7.11 8.08
N GLY A 39 -5.02 -6.72 6.82
CA GLY A 39 -5.74 -5.68 6.09
C GLY A 39 -5.30 -4.24 6.47
N GLU A 40 -4.38 -4.10 7.41
CA GLU A 40 -3.79 -2.82 7.79
C GLU A 40 -2.93 -2.25 6.66
N CYS A 41 -2.75 -0.93 6.64
CA CYS A 41 -1.79 -0.32 5.73
C CYS A 41 -0.97 0.78 6.39
N ASP A 42 0.31 0.82 6.02
CA ASP A 42 1.27 1.80 6.50
C ASP A 42 1.59 2.77 5.37
N VAL A 43 1.45 4.07 5.64
CA VAL A 43 1.82 5.14 4.74
C VAL A 43 3.05 5.82 5.30
N GLY A 44 4.12 5.85 4.52
CA GLY A 44 5.39 6.39 4.98
C GLY A 44 6.45 6.42 3.90
N THR A 45 7.68 6.71 4.30
CA THR A 45 8.86 6.67 3.42
C THR A 45 9.61 5.37 3.65
N TYR A 46 9.90 4.63 2.59
CA TYR A 46 10.54 3.33 2.65
C TYR A 46 11.89 3.34 1.95
N ASN A 47 12.83 2.59 2.52
CA ASN A 47 14.12 2.31 1.90
C ASN A 47 14.04 1.06 0.99
N ALA A 48 15.14 0.76 0.29
CA ALA A 48 15.25 -0.39 -0.62
C ALA A 48 15.05 -1.76 0.06
N GLU A 49 15.10 -1.81 1.40
CA GLU A 49 14.83 -3.00 2.20
C GLU A 49 13.37 -3.06 2.68
N LEU A 50 12.49 -2.18 2.17
CA LEU A 50 11.09 -2.08 2.56
C LEU A 50 10.89 -1.72 4.06
N LYS A 51 11.91 -1.12 4.68
CA LYS A 51 11.82 -0.59 6.04
C LYS A 51 11.33 0.85 5.99
N GLN A 52 10.31 1.14 6.79
CA GLN A 52 9.84 2.51 6.95
C GLN A 52 10.87 3.34 7.70
N THR A 53 11.11 4.55 7.22
CA THR A 53 12.03 5.53 7.80
C THR A 53 11.26 6.81 8.11
N GLY A 54 11.55 7.40 9.28
CA GLY A 54 10.91 8.63 9.74
C GLY A 54 9.43 8.48 10.06
N ALA A 55 8.70 9.59 9.98
CA ALA A 55 7.28 9.63 10.32
C ALA A 55 6.40 8.93 9.27
N GLY A 56 5.32 8.32 9.73
CA GLY A 56 4.25 7.84 8.87
C GLY A 56 2.97 7.57 9.65
N VAL A 57 2.04 6.88 9.02
CA VAL A 57 0.71 6.62 9.55
C VAL A 57 0.29 5.20 9.21
N ARG A 58 -0.12 4.42 10.21
CA ARG A 58 -0.81 3.13 10.03
C ARG A 58 -2.30 3.35 10.06
N PHE A 59 -3.02 2.82 9.09
CA PHE A 59 -4.48 2.75 9.08
C PHE A 59 -4.93 1.33 9.44
N SER A 60 -5.98 1.23 10.26
CA SER A 60 -6.62 -0.05 10.57
C SER A 60 -7.25 -0.68 9.32
N ARG A 61 -7.57 -1.97 9.40
CA ARG A 61 -8.22 -2.74 8.33
C ARG A 61 -9.39 -1.99 7.68
N ASP A 62 -10.29 -1.47 8.52
CA ASP A 62 -11.53 -0.82 8.09
C ASP A 62 -11.36 0.69 7.81
N ARG A 63 -10.14 1.22 7.94
CA ARG A 63 -9.81 2.65 7.77
C ARG A 63 -10.58 3.58 8.72
N GLU A 64 -11.01 3.06 9.87
CA GLU A 64 -11.68 3.84 10.92
C GLU A 64 -10.68 4.44 11.92
N GLU A 65 -9.52 3.79 12.09
CA GLU A 65 -8.51 4.21 13.03
C GLU A 65 -7.18 4.46 12.32
N ALA A 66 -6.43 5.43 12.85
CA ALA A 66 -5.10 5.75 12.38
C ALA A 66 -4.13 5.88 13.55
N TYR A 67 -2.89 5.46 13.34
CA TYR A 67 -1.83 5.45 14.33
C TYR A 67 -0.59 6.11 13.76
N ALA A 68 0.05 7.00 14.53
CA ALA A 68 1.31 7.59 14.13
C ALA A 68 2.42 6.55 14.22
N LEU A 69 3.20 6.46 13.15
CA LEU A 69 4.38 5.61 13.06
C LEU A 69 5.64 6.47 13.12
N ASP A 70 6.66 5.94 13.77
CA ASP A 70 8.02 6.45 13.71
C ASP A 70 8.98 5.30 13.42
N SER A 71 9.59 5.33 12.23
CA SER A 71 10.48 4.28 11.72
C SER A 71 9.87 2.88 11.83
N GLY A 72 8.59 2.76 11.48
CA GLY A 72 7.83 1.50 11.49
C GLY A 72 7.27 1.09 12.86
N LYS A 73 7.50 1.85 13.92
CA LYS A 73 6.94 1.58 15.25
C LYS A 73 5.72 2.46 15.53
N VAL A 74 4.65 1.84 16.00
CA VAL A 74 3.45 2.55 16.47
C VAL A 74 3.77 3.37 17.71
N LYS A 75 3.49 4.67 17.68
CA LYS A 75 3.68 5.59 18.80
C LYS A 75 2.38 5.91 19.51
N GLU A 76 1.44 6.52 18.81
CA GLU A 76 0.21 7.06 19.37
C GLU A 76 -0.96 6.83 18.41
N LYS A 77 -2.18 6.74 18.96
CA LYS A 77 -3.39 6.77 18.16
C LYS A 77 -3.69 8.21 17.75
N ILE A 78 -3.97 8.43 16.47
CA ILE A 78 -4.37 9.74 15.96
C ILE A 78 -5.88 9.89 16.18
N PRO A 79 -6.35 10.91 16.91
CA PRO A 79 -7.75 11.03 17.31
C PRO A 79 -8.69 11.40 16.15
N ALA A 80 -8.18 12.04 15.10
CA ALA A 80 -8.96 12.46 13.93
C ALA A 80 -8.34 11.94 12.64
N MET A 81 -9.16 11.33 11.78
CA MET A 81 -8.74 10.80 10.49
C MET A 81 -8.19 11.90 9.56
N SER A 82 -8.76 13.10 9.61
CA SER A 82 -8.24 14.26 8.87
C SER A 82 -6.78 14.54 9.19
N SER A 83 -6.42 14.59 10.48
CA SER A 83 -5.04 14.79 10.93
C SER A 83 -4.10 13.67 10.46
N ALA A 84 -4.61 12.43 10.35
CA ALA A 84 -3.86 11.31 9.80
C ALA A 84 -3.62 11.46 8.28
N LEU A 85 -4.63 11.92 7.53
CA LEU A 85 -4.51 12.21 6.10
C LEU A 85 -3.53 13.37 5.83
N ASP A 86 -3.59 14.43 6.63
CA ASP A 86 -2.65 15.56 6.54
C ASP A 86 -1.20 15.12 6.82
N ARG A 87 -0.97 14.31 7.88
CA ARG A 87 0.35 13.74 8.19
C ARG A 87 0.85 12.83 7.07
N ALA A 88 -0.04 12.05 6.46
CA ALA A 88 0.27 11.16 5.35
C ALA A 88 0.43 11.90 4.00
N GLY A 89 -0.01 13.16 3.90
CA GLY A 89 -0.06 13.91 2.65
C GLY A 89 -1.08 13.35 1.65
N LEU A 90 -2.16 12.75 2.14
CA LEU A 90 -3.21 12.12 1.34
C LEU A 90 -4.49 12.95 1.35
N LYS A 91 -5.24 12.94 0.25
CA LYS A 91 -6.58 13.56 0.19
C LYS A 91 -7.70 12.65 0.69
N ALA A 92 -7.46 11.34 0.68
CA ALA A 92 -8.40 10.30 1.06
C ALA A 92 -7.63 9.09 1.61
N PRO A 93 -8.24 8.26 2.47
CA PRO A 93 -7.58 7.07 3.01
C PRO A 93 -7.23 6.10 1.87
N PRO A 94 -6.12 5.35 2.00
CA PRO A 94 -5.76 4.33 1.02
C PRO A 94 -6.85 3.26 0.93
N ALA A 95 -7.13 2.79 -0.29
CA ALA A 95 -8.13 1.76 -0.54
C ALA A 95 -7.88 0.53 0.35
N ALA A 96 -8.95 -0.10 0.84
CA ALA A 96 -8.82 -1.36 1.56
C ALA A 96 -8.27 -2.44 0.61
N GLN A 97 -7.12 -3.02 0.96
CA GLN A 97 -6.52 -4.16 0.25
C GLN A 97 -6.28 -5.23 1.30
N HIS A 98 -6.93 -6.38 1.12
CA HIS A 98 -6.79 -7.57 1.96
C HIS A 98 -7.02 -8.80 1.08
N LYS A 99 -6.57 -9.97 1.53
CA LYS A 99 -6.62 -11.21 0.73
C LYS A 99 -8.01 -11.52 0.16
N ASP A 100 -9.08 -11.21 0.91
CA ASP A 100 -10.46 -11.44 0.46
C ASP A 100 -10.91 -10.49 -0.66
N ALA A 101 -10.29 -9.31 -0.76
CA ALA A 101 -10.59 -8.32 -1.80
C ALA A 101 -9.76 -8.51 -3.09
N ILE A 102 -8.70 -9.32 -3.04
CA ILE A 102 -7.93 -9.66 -4.23
C ILE A 102 -8.68 -10.80 -4.92
N PRO A 103 -9.22 -10.60 -6.14
CA PRO A 103 -9.90 -11.69 -6.85
C PRO A 103 -8.93 -12.87 -6.93
N ALA A 104 -9.39 -14.04 -6.50
CA ALA A 104 -8.61 -15.26 -6.63
C ALA A 104 -8.10 -15.35 -8.06
N ALA A 105 -6.79 -15.58 -8.22
CA ALA A 105 -6.24 -15.86 -9.53
C ALA A 105 -6.89 -17.15 -10.03
N PHE A 106 -7.96 -17.02 -10.80
CA PHE A 106 -8.38 -18.09 -11.68
C PHE A 106 -7.16 -18.35 -12.56
N GLY A 107 -6.67 -19.59 -12.54
CA GLY A 107 -5.55 -19.99 -13.38
C GLY A 107 -5.89 -19.85 -14.86
N TYR A 108 -5.24 -20.65 -15.69
CA TYR A 108 -5.61 -20.72 -17.11
C TYR A 108 -7.10 -21.00 -17.26
N SER A 109 -7.84 -20.10 -17.92
CA SER A 109 -9.21 -20.36 -18.38
C SER A 109 -9.23 -20.39 -19.90
N GLU A 110 -9.63 -21.52 -20.47
CA GLU A 110 -9.74 -21.70 -21.93
C GLU A 110 -10.62 -20.62 -22.56
N GLN A 111 -11.69 -20.24 -21.87
CA GLN A 111 -12.65 -19.21 -22.31
C GLN A 111 -12.01 -17.81 -22.50
N ARG A 112 -11.01 -17.41 -21.70
CA ARG A 112 -10.30 -16.13 -21.90
C ARG A 112 -9.20 -16.25 -22.93
N SER A 113 -8.58 -17.42 -23.07
CA SER A 113 -7.56 -17.71 -24.10
C SER A 113 -8.15 -17.62 -25.50
N GLU A 114 -9.38 -18.11 -25.69
CA GLU A 114 -10.08 -18.05 -26.98
C GLU A 114 -10.51 -16.62 -27.35
N GLN A 115 -10.88 -15.78 -26.38
CA GLN A 115 -11.28 -14.39 -26.65
C GLN A 115 -10.13 -13.48 -27.14
N VAL A 116 -8.88 -13.82 -26.83
CA VAL A 116 -7.70 -13.03 -27.23
C VAL A 116 -7.06 -13.56 -28.53
N LYS A 117 -7.46 -14.75 -28.99
CA LYS A 117 -7.13 -15.24 -30.33
C LYS A 117 -8.07 -14.59 -31.36
N ALA A 118 -7.80 -13.32 -31.66
CA ALA A 118 -8.30 -12.66 -32.87
C ALA A 118 -7.41 -13.00 -34.07
#